data_AF-A0A2M7PDQ7-F1
#
_entry.id   AF-A0A2M7PDQ7-F1
#
_cell.length_a   1.000
_cell.length_b   1.000
_cell.length_c   1.000
_cell.angle_alpha   90.00
_cell.angle_beta   90.00
_cell.angle_gamma   90.00
#
_symmetry.space_group_name_H-M   'P 1'
#
loop_
_entity.id
_entity.type
_entity.pdbx_description
1 polymer ?
#
loop_
_entity_poly.entity_id
_entity_poly.type
_entity_poly.pdbx_seq_one_letter_code
_entity_poly.pdbx_strand_id
1 'polypeptide(L)'
;MKNHPLLRGNKKSITLQDSYKTFTRDQDKVISPEETIQRFKERLAAAKLDILREVRRIDNGRLDIPIYFSMCGKDAHATIGTKKQMGKGSPPEQSQASACME
;
A
#
# COMPACT_ATOMS: atom_id res chain seq x y z
N MET A 1 -36.32 40.27 -8.38
CA MET A 1 -35.46 39.39 -7.54
C MET A 1 -35.43 38.03 -8.22
N LYS A 2 -34.34 37.69 -8.92
CA LYS A 2 -34.26 36.48 -9.74
C LYS A 2 -33.84 35.30 -8.86
N ASN A 3 -34.68 34.27 -8.82
CA ASN A 3 -34.44 33.02 -8.12
C ASN A 3 -33.20 32.32 -8.71
N HIS A 4 -32.20 32.09 -7.86
CA HIS A 4 -31.02 31.32 -8.22
C HIS A 4 -31.33 29.83 -7.93
N PRO A 5 -31.36 28.94 -8.94
CA PRO A 5 -31.55 27.53 -8.68
C PRO A 5 -30.29 26.97 -8.01
N LEU A 6 -30.44 26.48 -6.77
CA LEU A 6 -29.42 25.70 -6.09
C LEU A 6 -29.26 24.37 -6.84
N LEU A 7 -28.13 24.21 -7.51
CA LEU A 7 -27.67 22.92 -8.04
C LEU A 7 -27.46 21.97 -6.86
N ARG A 8 -28.49 21.19 -6.49
CA ARG A 8 -28.33 20.06 -5.58
C ARG A 8 -27.51 18.99 -6.29
N GLY A 9 -26.20 19.03 -6.11
CA GLY A 9 -25.31 17.96 -6.51
C GLY A 9 -25.81 16.64 -5.93
N ASN A 10 -25.90 15.62 -6.79
CA ASN A 10 -26.39 14.29 -6.44
C ASN A 10 -25.47 13.68 -5.38
N LYS A 11 -25.90 13.69 -4.11
CA LYS A 11 -25.10 13.22 -2.97
C LYS A 11 -25.07 11.70 -3.00
N LYS A 12 -24.03 11.11 -3.61
CA LYS A 12 -23.80 9.66 -3.57
C LYS A 12 -23.72 9.23 -2.11
N SER A 13 -24.63 8.37 -1.66
CA SER A 13 -24.58 7.77 -0.32
C SER A 13 -23.48 6.72 -0.28
N ILE A 14 -22.54 6.85 0.65
CA ILE A 14 -21.57 5.80 0.95
C ILE A 14 -22.21 4.86 1.96
N THR A 15 -22.36 3.58 1.60
CA THR A 15 -22.79 2.52 2.52
C THR A 15 -21.56 1.71 2.91
N LEU A 16 -21.27 1.63 4.21
CA LEU A 16 -20.19 0.80 4.71
C LEU A 16 -20.63 -0.67 4.70
N GLN A 17 -19.68 -1.56 4.41
CA GLN A 17 -19.86 -3.01 4.48
C GLN A 17 -18.82 -3.61 5.42
N ASP A 18 -19.16 -4.74 6.01
CA ASP A 18 -18.22 -5.49 6.84
C ASP A 18 -17.01 -5.96 6.01
N SER A 19 -15.83 -5.91 6.62
CA SER A 19 -14.59 -6.40 6.04
C SER A 19 -13.91 -7.33 7.05
N TYR A 20 -14.05 -8.63 6.84
CA TYR A 20 -13.55 -9.65 7.75
C TYR A 20 -12.06 -9.90 7.54
N LYS A 21 -11.33 -10.12 8.63
CA LYS A 21 -9.92 -10.55 8.60
C LYS A 21 -9.88 -12.01 8.16
N THR A 22 -9.30 -12.30 7.00
CA THR A 22 -9.20 -13.67 6.46
C THR A 22 -7.78 -14.23 6.54
N PHE A 23 -6.80 -13.38 6.78
CA PHE A 23 -5.42 -13.75 7.07
C PHE A 23 -5.10 -13.35 8.50
N THR A 24 -4.82 -14.33 9.35
CA THR A 24 -4.59 -14.13 10.80
C THR A 24 -3.25 -14.69 11.28
N ARG A 25 -2.46 -15.28 10.38
CA ARG A 25 -1.09 -15.72 10.68
C ARG A 25 -0.21 -14.47 10.77
N ASP A 26 0.41 -14.24 11.93
CA ASP A 26 1.23 -13.08 12.30
C ASP A 26 0.50 -11.73 12.36
N GLN A 27 -0.32 -11.39 11.36
CA GLN A 27 -1.07 -10.15 11.32
C GLN A 27 -2.52 -10.39 10.95
N ASP A 28 -3.37 -9.52 11.47
CA ASP A 28 -4.81 -9.51 11.28
C ASP A 28 -5.20 -8.70 10.04
N LYS A 29 -5.18 -9.32 8.86
CA LYS A 29 -5.43 -8.68 7.57
C LYS A 29 -6.63 -9.29 6.83
N VAL A 30 -7.26 -8.48 6.00
CA VAL A 30 -8.42 -8.89 5.17
C VAL A 30 -8.00 -9.83 4.05
N ILE A 31 -6.76 -9.72 3.58
CA ILE A 31 -6.18 -10.52 2.49
C ILE A 31 -4.75 -10.91 2.85
N SER A 32 -4.18 -11.87 2.12
CA SER A 32 -2.80 -12.34 2.32
C SER A 32 -1.76 -11.26 1.96
N PRO A 33 -0.53 -11.36 2.47
CA PRO A 33 0.55 -10.45 2.08
C PRO A 33 0.88 -10.52 0.59
N GLU A 34 0.85 -11.71 -0.03
CA GLU A 34 1.08 -11.90 -1.46
C GLU A 34 0.01 -11.18 -2.29
N GLU A 35 -1.26 -11.33 -1.90
CA GLU A 35 -2.36 -10.64 -2.57
C GLU A 35 -2.26 -9.12 -2.39
N THR A 36 -1.81 -8.65 -1.23
CA THR A 36 -1.54 -7.23 -0.98
C THR A 36 -0.48 -6.70 -1.95
N ILE A 37 0.64 -7.40 -2.10
CA ILE A 37 1.73 -7.01 -3.01
C ILE A 37 1.23 -6.96 -4.46
N GLN A 38 0.46 -7.98 -4.88
CA GLN A 38 -0.07 -8.05 -6.24
C GLN A 38 -1.03 -6.87 -6.53
N ARG A 39 -2.04 -6.68 -5.69
CA ARG A 39 -3.02 -5.59 -5.84
C ARG A 39 -2.35 -4.21 -5.77
N PHE A 40 -1.33 -4.04 -4.94
CA PHE A 40 -0.56 -2.80 -4.85
C PHE A 40 0.11 -2.47 -6.18
N LYS A 41 0.86 -3.43 -6.77
CA LYS A 41 1.54 -3.24 -8.06
C LYS A 41 0.56 -2.95 -9.20
N GLU A 42 -0.55 -3.68 -9.26
CA GLU A 42 -1.61 -3.45 -10.24
C GLU A 42 -2.20 -2.03 -10.13
N ARG A 43 -2.46 -1.55 -8.91
CA ARG A 43 -2.98 -0.21 -8.69
C ARG A 43 -2.00 0.88 -9.05
N LEU A 44 -0.70 0.72 -8.78
CA LEU A 44 0.31 1.67 -9.23
C LEU A 44 0.35 1.77 -10.76
N ALA A 45 0.33 0.63 -11.45
CA ALA A 45 0.30 0.58 -12.91
C ALA A 45 -0.97 1.25 -13.48
N ALA A 46 -2.13 0.98 -12.89
CA ALA A 46 -3.40 1.56 -13.30
C ALA A 46 -3.47 3.08 -13.04
N ALA A 47 -2.94 3.54 -11.90
CA ALA A 47 -2.88 4.95 -11.54
C ALA A 47 -1.84 5.74 -12.34
N LYS A 48 -0.88 5.06 -13.00
CA LYS A 48 0.24 5.65 -13.74
C LYS A 48 1.09 6.58 -12.86
N LEU A 49 1.31 6.19 -11.61
CA LEU A 49 2.14 6.93 -10.66
C LEU A 49 3.48 6.23 -10.46
N ASP A 50 4.57 6.99 -10.46
CA ASP A 50 5.92 6.55 -10.13
C ASP A 50 6.14 6.59 -8.61
N ILE A 51 5.42 5.72 -7.89
CA ILE A 51 5.51 5.60 -6.42
C ILE A 51 6.59 4.58 -6.01
N LEU A 52 6.67 3.46 -6.71
CA LEU A 52 7.58 2.36 -6.40
C LEU A 52 8.51 2.08 -7.59
N ARG A 53 9.82 2.19 -7.35
CA ARG A 53 10.85 1.82 -8.33
C ARG A 53 11.18 0.33 -8.27
N GLU A 54 11.50 -0.18 -7.09
CA GLU A 54 11.82 -1.59 -6.87
C GLU A 54 11.59 -1.98 -5.40
N VAL A 55 11.43 -3.28 -5.16
CA VAL A 55 11.40 -3.84 -3.80
C VAL A 55 12.49 -4.90 -3.73
N ARG A 56 13.40 -4.77 -2.75
CA ARG A 56 14.57 -5.65 -2.62
C ARG A 56 14.78 -6.12 -1.20
N ARG A 57 15.16 -7.39 -1.05
CA ARG A 57 15.60 -7.96 0.23
C ARG A 57 17.01 -7.46 0.56
N ILE A 58 17.26 -7.11 1.81
CA ILE A 58 18.52 -6.47 2.26
C ILE A 58 19.14 -7.09 3.51
N ASP A 59 18.50 -8.07 4.14
CA ASP A 59 19.12 -8.82 5.24
C ASP A 59 20.27 -9.72 4.73
N ASN A 60 21.22 -9.99 5.62
CA ASN A 60 22.45 -10.75 5.34
C ASN A 60 22.55 -12.05 6.17
N GLY A 61 21.44 -12.52 6.76
CA GLY A 61 21.41 -13.75 7.55
C GLY A 61 21.99 -13.65 8.97
N ARG A 62 22.38 -12.45 9.46
CA ARG A 62 22.88 -12.33 10.85
C ARG A 62 21.84 -12.75 11.90
N LEU A 63 20.56 -12.44 11.66
CA LEU A 63 19.45 -12.71 12.57
C LEU A 63 18.37 -13.62 11.95
N ASP A 64 18.54 -14.03 10.70
CA ASP A 64 17.53 -14.74 9.90
C ASP A 64 16.13 -14.08 9.88
N ILE A 65 16.10 -12.75 10.06
CA ILE A 65 14.89 -11.93 9.96
C ILE A 65 14.85 -11.26 8.59
N PRO A 66 13.80 -11.48 7.77
CA PRO A 66 13.68 -10.85 6.46
C PRO A 66 13.49 -9.33 6.56
N ILE A 67 14.31 -8.58 5.84
CA ILE A 67 14.19 -7.12 5.75
C ILE A 67 14.14 -6.71 4.29
N TYR A 68 13.13 -5.92 3.92
CA TYR A 68 12.97 -5.40 2.56
C TYR A 68 13.06 -3.86 2.54
N PHE A 69 13.66 -3.32 1.49
CA PHE A 69 13.47 -1.93 1.09
C PHE A 69 12.48 -1.85 -0.05
N SER A 70 11.61 -0.84 -0.02
CA SER A 70 10.97 -0.29 -1.22
C SER A 70 11.72 0.97 -1.61
N MET A 71 12.18 1.06 -2.85
CA MET A 71 12.85 2.23 -3.38
C MET A 71 11.79 3.16 -3.95
N CYS A 72 11.75 4.40 -3.46
CA CYS A 72 10.75 5.37 -3.87
C CYS A 72 10.94 5.77 -5.33
N GLY A 73 9.84 5.76 -6.08
CA GLY A 73 9.75 6.40 -7.39
C GLY A 73 9.73 7.92 -7.26
N LYS A 74 9.73 8.64 -8.40
CA LYS A 74 9.81 10.10 -8.43
C LYS A 74 8.67 10.77 -7.68
N ASP A 75 7.45 10.28 -7.83
CA ASP A 75 6.25 10.89 -7.23
C ASP A 75 6.23 10.69 -5.72
N ALA A 76 6.62 9.49 -5.26
CA ALA A 76 6.79 9.23 -3.84
C ALA A 76 7.89 10.11 -3.22
N HIS A 77 9.07 10.17 -3.85
CA HIS A 77 10.18 10.99 -3.36
C HIS A 77 9.83 12.48 -3.31
N ALA A 78 9.13 13.01 -4.32
CA ALA A 78 8.68 14.40 -4.35
C ALA A 78 7.69 14.71 -3.20
N THR A 79 6.93 13.72 -2.77
CA THR A 79 5.91 13.87 -1.72
C THR A 79 6.49 13.73 -0.31
N ILE A 80 7.33 12.71 -0.08
CA ILE A 80 7.78 12.33 1.27
C ILE A 80 9.27 12.61 1.54
N GLY A 81 10.05 12.94 0.52
CA GLY A 81 11.47 13.33 0.63
C GLY A 81 12.45 12.19 0.95
N THR A 82 11.98 10.96 1.15
CA THR A 82 12.84 9.78 1.38
C THR A 82 13.08 9.01 0.09
N LYS A 83 14.26 8.39 -0.02
CA LYS A 83 14.62 7.56 -1.19
C LYS A 83 14.13 6.12 -1.08
N LYS A 84 13.73 5.70 0.12
CA LYS A 84 13.36 4.32 0.44
C LYS A 84 12.48 4.24 1.68
N GLN A 85 11.65 3.21 1.75
CA GLN A 85 10.96 2.77 2.96
C GLN A 85 11.41 1.36 3.35
N MET A 86 11.13 0.98 4.59
CA MET A 86 11.50 -0.32 5.14
C MET A 86 10.28 -1.17 5.44
N GLY A 87 10.35 -2.44 5.07
CA GLY A 87 9.37 -3.45 5.42
C GLY A 87 9.77 -4.24 6.64
N LYS A 88 8.79 -4.56 7.48
CA LYS A 88 8.92 -5.39 8.68
C LYS A 88 7.90 -6.52 8.65
N GLY A 89 8.34 -7.72 9.03
CA GLY A 89 7.51 -8.91 9.12
C GLY A 89 8.36 -10.15 9.33
N SER A 90 7.81 -11.16 10.00
CA SER A 90 8.53 -12.43 10.24
C SER A 90 8.64 -13.25 8.94
N PRO A 91 7.56 -13.52 8.19
CA PRO A 91 7.67 -14.11 6.84
C PRO A 91 8.23 -13.11 5.83
N PRO A 92 9.01 -13.58 4.83
CA PRO A 92 9.52 -12.73 3.75
C PRO A 92 8.42 -11.95 3.01
N GLU A 93 7.30 -12.60 2.73
CA GLU A 93 6.16 -12.02 2.00
C GLU A 93 5.51 -10.92 2.84
N GLN A 94 5.42 -11.10 4.15
CA GLN A 94 4.89 -10.10 5.08
C GLN A 94 5.82 -8.89 5.20
N SER A 95 7.13 -9.12 5.28
CA SER A 95 8.14 -8.05 5.29
C SER A 95 8.11 -7.26 3.98
N GLN A 96 7.99 -7.96 2.84
CA GLN A 96 7.85 -7.33 1.53
C GLN A 96 6.55 -6.52 1.40
N ALA A 97 5.41 -7.06 1.85
CA ALA A 97 4.13 -6.36 1.84
C ALA A 97 4.18 -5.10 2.70
N SER A 98 4.85 -5.16 3.87
CA SER A 98 5.08 -3.98 4.69
C SER A 98 5.94 -2.94 3.98
N ALA A 99 6.97 -3.33 3.23
CA ALA A 99 7.79 -2.36 2.48
C ALA A 99 6.98 -1.65 1.38
N CYS A 100 6.05 -2.37 0.72
CA CYS A 100 5.20 -1.80 -0.32
C CYS A 100 4.18 -0.79 0.22
N MET A 101 3.68 -1.01 1.44
CA MET A 101 2.54 -0.27 1.99
C MET A 101 2.92 0.93 2.88
N GLU A 102 4.20 1.05 3.26
CA GLU A 102 4.76 2.16 4.05
C GLU A 102 5.01 3.40 3.17
#